data_AF-A0A0F8N910-F1
#
_entry.id   AF-A0A0F8N910-F1
#
_cell.length_a   1.000
_cell.length_b   1.000
_cell.length_c   1.000
_cell.angle_alpha   90.00
_cell.angle_beta   90.00
_cell.angle_gamma   90.00
#
_symmetry.space_group_name_H-M   'P 1'
#
loop_
_entity.id
_entity.type
_entity.pdbx_description
1 polymer ?
#
loop_
_entity_poly.entity_id
_entity_poly.type
_entity_poly.pdbx_seq_one_letter_code
_entity_poly.pdbx_strand_id
1 'polypeptide(L)'
;MYLEIAMLAYFVALFLTIRDIRIFKRTGYFSYRKGALRGLAASSLILLGAISIEIKPDLGLLIVLLGLIVNRKGVREPVFTSAGTLDRFLGKTDYVKSNKLKRRD
;
A
#
# COMPACT_ATOMS: atom_id res chain seq x y z
N MET A 1 -8.72 7.81 22.05
CA MET A 1 -9.05 6.48 21.45
C MET A 1 -9.29 6.53 19.94
N TYR A 2 -10.14 7.42 19.41
CA TYR A 2 -10.48 7.43 17.97
C TYR A 2 -9.32 7.88 17.06
N LEU A 3 -8.55 8.88 17.49
CA LEU A 3 -7.39 9.35 16.73
C LEU A 3 -6.33 8.25 16.62
N GLU A 4 -6.10 7.50 17.68
CA GLU A 4 -5.15 6.38 17.75
C GLU A 4 -5.56 5.25 16.80
N ILE A 5 -6.86 4.93 16.73
CA ILE A 5 -7.41 3.98 15.76
C ILE A 5 -7.18 4.48 14.32
N ALA A 6 -7.45 5.77 14.05
CA ALA A 6 -7.27 6.36 12.74
C ALA A 6 -5.79 6.41 12.31
N MET A 7 -4.90 6.72 13.25
CA MET A 7 -3.45 6.73 13.01
C MET A 7 -2.92 5.31 12.77
N LEU A 8 -3.43 4.30 13.49
CA LEU A 8 -3.10 2.90 13.20
C LEU A 8 -3.52 2.53 11.76
N ALA A 9 -4.75 2.89 11.36
CA ALA A 9 -5.23 2.68 9.99
C ALA A 9 -4.34 3.38 8.95
N TYR A 10 -3.92 4.62 9.23
CA TYR A 10 -3.01 5.39 8.38
C TYR A 10 -1.67 4.69 8.21
N PHE A 11 -1.00 4.31 9.31
CA PHE A 11 0.31 3.66 9.25
C PHE A 11 0.26 2.31 8.55
N VAL A 12 -0.79 1.52 8.79
CA VAL A 12 -0.97 0.24 8.09
C VAL A 12 -1.16 0.47 6.59
N ALA A 13 -2.02 1.42 6.18
CA ALA A 13 -2.23 1.74 4.77
C ALA A 13 -0.94 2.24 4.11
N LEU A 14 -0.23 3.17 4.75
CA LEU A 14 1.05 3.71 4.28
C LEU A 14 2.10 2.61 4.12
N PHE A 15 2.22 1.72 5.12
CA PHE A 15 3.14 0.58 5.10
C PHE A 15 2.88 -0.34 3.89
N LEU A 16 1.61 -0.66 3.63
CA LEU A 16 1.22 -1.49 2.49
C LEU A 16 1.53 -0.78 1.16
N THR A 17 1.30 0.53 1.08
CA THR A 17 1.65 1.36 -0.08
C THR A 17 3.15 1.35 -0.36
N ILE A 18 3.99 1.56 0.66
CA ILE A 18 5.45 1.51 0.54
C ILE A 18 5.91 0.11 0.11
N ARG A 19 5.28 -0.95 0.63
CA ARG A 19 5.56 -2.32 0.20
C ARG A 19 5.26 -2.50 -1.29
N ASP A 20 4.11 -2.02 -1.77
CA ASP A 20 3.75 -2.11 -3.18
C ASP A 20 4.72 -1.32 -4.08
N ILE A 21 5.19 -0.14 -3.65
CA ILE A 21 6.24 0.64 -4.33
C ILE A 21 7.55 -0.17 -4.42
N ARG A 22 7.97 -0.80 -3.32
CA ARG A 22 9.20 -1.61 -3.29
C ARG A 22 9.10 -2.83 -4.21
N ILE A 23 7.93 -3.49 -4.27
CA ILE A 23 7.68 -4.60 -5.19
C ILE A 23 7.73 -4.11 -6.64
N PHE A 24 7.07 -2.98 -6.95
CA PHE A 24 7.12 -2.39 -8.28
C PHE A 24 8.56 -2.05 -8.70
N LYS A 25 9.35 -1.45 -7.81
CA LYS A 25 10.76 -1.13 -8.06
C LYS A 25 11.61 -2.37 -8.40
N ARG A 26 11.28 -3.54 -7.84
CA ARG A 26 12.01 -4.81 -8.05
C ARG A 26 11.52 -5.60 -9.27
N THR A 27 10.21 -5.57 -9.54
CA THR A 27 9.58 -6.43 -10.56
C THR A 27 9.23 -5.69 -11.85
N GLY A 28 8.91 -4.40 -11.76
CA GLY A 28 8.36 -3.60 -12.85
C GLY A 28 6.89 -3.88 -13.17
N TYR A 29 6.18 -4.67 -12.37
CA TYR A 29 4.79 -5.03 -12.63
C TYR A 29 3.83 -3.86 -12.42
N PHE A 30 3.13 -3.46 -13.49
CA PHE A 30 2.22 -2.31 -13.49
C PHE A 30 1.04 -2.46 -12.51
N SER A 31 0.63 -3.68 -12.17
CA SER A 31 -0.42 -3.90 -11.17
C SER A 31 -0.01 -3.36 -9.79
N TYR A 32 1.27 -3.47 -9.42
CA TYR A 32 1.81 -2.96 -8.16
C TYR A 32 1.98 -1.44 -8.19
N ARG A 33 2.28 -0.84 -9.35
CA ARG A 33 2.24 0.62 -9.52
C ARG A 33 0.81 1.16 -9.33
N LYS A 34 -0.18 0.52 -9.96
CA LYS A 34 -1.60 0.88 -9.78
C LYS A 34 -2.04 0.70 -8.32
N GLY A 35 -1.60 -0.37 -7.68
CA GLY A 35 -1.80 -0.62 -6.25
C GLY A 35 -1.22 0.49 -5.36
N ALA A 36 0.03 0.88 -5.61
CA ALA A 36 0.69 1.96 -4.89
C ALA A 36 -0.01 3.32 -5.05
N LEU A 37 -0.47 3.66 -6.26
CA LEU A 37 -1.22 4.90 -6.50
C LEU A 37 -2.55 4.93 -5.74
N ARG A 38 -3.29 3.82 -5.74
CA ARG A 38 -4.52 3.68 -4.95
C ARG A 38 -4.24 3.77 -3.45
N GLY A 39 -3.18 3.10 -3.00
CA GLY A 39 -2.76 3.13 -1.61
C GLY A 39 -2.36 4.53 -1.14
N LEU A 40 -1.72 5.31 -2.01
CA LEU A 40 -1.41 6.71 -1.73
C LEU A 40 -2.68 7.55 -1.56
N ALA A 41 -3.61 7.48 -2.53
CA ALA A 41 -4.88 8.19 -2.47
C ALA A 41 -5.70 7.81 -1.22
N ALA A 42 -5.76 6.52 -0.90
CA ALA A 42 -6.40 6.02 0.30
C ALA A 42 -5.72 6.53 1.58
N SER A 43 -4.38 6.50 1.66
CA SER A 43 -3.65 6.99 2.83
C SER A 43 -3.85 8.50 3.06
N SER A 44 -3.93 9.29 1.99
CA SER A 44 -4.28 10.71 2.08
C SER A 44 -5.69 10.91 2.63
N LEU A 45 -6.67 10.12 2.18
CA LEU A 45 -8.05 10.21 2.68
C LEU A 45 -8.14 9.80 4.15
N ILE A 46 -7.42 8.76 4.56
CA ILE A 46 -7.34 8.34 5.97
C ILE A 46 -6.73 9.45 6.82
N LEU A 47 -5.66 10.12 6.35
CA LEU A 47 -5.03 11.22 7.08
C LEU A 47 -5.98 12.41 7.25
N LEU A 48 -6.72 12.78 6.19
CA LEU A 48 -7.76 13.82 6.27
C LEU A 48 -8.84 13.45 7.28
N GLY A 49 -9.26 12.18 7.30
CA GLY A 49 -10.21 11.68 8.29
C GLY A 49 -9.66 11.77 9.71
N ALA A 50 -8.40 11.38 9.91
CA ALA A 50 -7.73 11.45 11.21
C ALA A 50 -7.65 12.89 11.76
N ILE A 51 -7.28 13.87 10.92
CA ILE A 51 -7.26 15.29 11.29
C ILE A 51 -8.68 15.77 11.65
N SER A 52 -9.70 15.28 10.95
CA SER A 52 -11.09 15.68 11.17
C SER A 52 -11.70 15.15 12.49
N ILE A 53 -11.09 14.14 13.11
CA ILE A 53 -11.56 13.54 14.38
C ILE A 53 -11.57 14.56 15.52
N GLU A 54 -10.61 15.49 15.55
CA GLU A 54 -10.53 16.52 16.60
C GLU A 54 -11.72 17.49 16.57
N ILE A 55 -12.36 17.65 15.40
CA ILE A 55 -13.51 18.55 15.21
C ILE A 55 -14.83 17.78 15.34
N LYS A 56 -14.97 16.66 14.62
CA LYS A 56 -16.17 15.81 14.63
C LYS A 56 -15.77 14.33 14.50
N PRO A 57 -15.68 13.59 15.61
CA PRO A 57 -15.22 12.20 15.62
C PRO A 57 -15.93 11.29 14.63
N ASP A 58 -17.27 11.33 14.58
CA ASP A 58 -18.07 10.44 13.72
C ASP A 58 -17.80 10.68 12.22
N LEU A 59 -17.70 11.95 11.82
CA LEU A 59 -17.36 12.31 10.44
C LEU A 59 -15.92 11.94 10.10
N GLY A 60 -14.98 12.17 11.02
CA GLY A 60 -13.58 11.76 10.82
C GLY A 60 -13.44 10.25 10.63
N LEU A 61 -14.11 9.45 11.46
CA LEU A 61 -14.15 8.00 11.34
C LEU A 61 -14.81 7.53 10.05
N LEU A 62 -15.89 8.19 9.60
CA LEU A 62 -16.50 7.90 8.30
C LEU A 62 -15.51 8.11 7.15
N ILE A 63 -14.76 9.22 7.16
CA ILE A 63 -13.74 9.51 6.14
C ILE A 63 -12.61 8.46 6.19
N VAL A 64 -12.16 8.07 7.38
CA VAL A 64 -11.18 6.97 7.55
C VAL A 64 -11.70 5.67 6.94
N LEU A 65 -12.96 5.32 7.21
CA LEU A 65 -13.59 4.12 6.65
C LEU A 65 -13.64 4.17 5.13
N LEU A 66 -14.02 5.31 4.54
CA LEU A 66 -14.00 5.49 3.09
C LEU A 66 -12.59 5.30 2.51
N GLY A 67 -11.56 5.84 3.16
CA GLY A 67 -10.17 5.64 2.77
C GLY A 67 -9.77 4.16 2.77
N LEU A 68 -10.16 3.41 3.80
CA LEU A 68 -9.92 1.97 3.88
C LEU A 68 -10.67 1.18 2.79
N ILE A 69 -11.89 1.58 2.44
CA ILE A 69 -12.66 0.97 1.34
C ILE A 69 -11.97 1.21 0.00
N VAL A 70 -11.40 2.40 -0.22
CA VAL A 70 -10.62 2.71 -1.43
C VAL A 70 -9.33 1.89 -1.50
N ASN A 71 -8.70 1.55 -0.37
CA ASN A 71 -7.44 0.80 -0.30
C ASN A 71 -7.55 -0.71 -0.63
N ARG A 72 -8.67 -1.16 -1.20
CA ARG A 72 -8.87 -2.58 -1.53
C ARG A 72 -7.85 -3.07 -2.55
N LYS A 73 -7.36 -4.31 -2.34
CA LYS A 73 -6.49 -4.99 -3.29
C LYS A 73 -7.23 -5.24 -4.60
N GLY A 74 -6.55 -4.96 -5.72
CA GLY A 74 -6.96 -5.44 -7.05
C GLY A 74 -6.28 -6.76 -7.42
N VAL A 75 -6.58 -7.25 -8.63
CA VAL A 75 -5.88 -8.40 -9.25
C VAL A 75 -4.40 -8.02 -9.48
N ARG A 76 -3.49 -8.90 -9.09
CA ARG A 76 -2.03 -8.70 -9.15
C ARG A 76 -1.32 -10.00 -9.52
N GLU A 77 -0.16 -9.87 -10.15
CA GLU A 77 0.71 -11.01 -10.46
C GLU A 77 1.29 -11.60 -9.16
N PRO A 78 1.44 -12.93 -9.07
CA PRO A 78 2.07 -13.57 -7.93
C PRO A 78 3.59 -13.27 -7.94
N VAL A 79 4.07 -12.59 -6.90
CA VAL A 79 5.50 -12.20 -6.75
C VAL A 79 6.23 -12.94 -5.63
N PHE A 80 5.49 -13.72 -4.84
CA PHE A 80 6.01 -14.51 -3.72
C PHE A 80 5.65 -15.98 -3.98
N THR A 81 6.66 -16.79 -4.26
CA THR A 81 6.51 -18.24 -4.45
C THR A 81 7.09 -18.98 -3.25
N SER A 82 8.33 -18.67 -2.90
CA SER A 82 9.10 -19.30 -1.82
C SER A 82 9.53 -18.33 -0.70
N ALA A 83 9.26 -17.03 -0.86
CA ALA A 83 9.66 -16.03 0.11
C ALA A 83 9.08 -16.29 1.52
N GLY A 84 9.92 -16.21 2.55
CA GLY A 84 9.51 -16.31 3.95
C GLY A 84 8.65 -15.11 4.40
N THR A 85 8.01 -15.24 5.56
CA THR A 85 7.04 -14.23 6.07
C THR A 85 7.65 -12.84 6.25
N LEU A 86 8.88 -12.75 6.79
CA LEU A 86 9.58 -11.47 6.98
C LEU A 86 10.00 -10.85 5.64
N ASP A 87 10.39 -11.67 4.67
CA ASP A 87 10.75 -11.19 3.34
C ASP A 87 9.52 -10.64 2.60
N ARG A 88 8.36 -11.32 2.71
CA ARG A 88 7.07 -10.83 2.20
C ARG A 88 6.66 -9.52 2.87
N PHE A 89 6.84 -9.41 4.19
CA PHE A 89 6.55 -8.20 4.95
C PHE A 89 7.38 -7.01 4.43
N LEU A 90 8.66 -7.22 4.17
CA LEU A 90 9.56 -6.22 3.58
C LEU A 90 9.41 -6.05 2.05
N GLY A 91 8.45 -6.75 1.44
CA GLY A 91 8.20 -6.71 0.00
C GLY A 91 9.35 -7.25 -0.85
N LYS A 92 10.22 -8.09 -0.29
CA LYS A 92 11.29 -8.79 -1.03
C LYS A 92 10.65 -9.92 -1.84
N THR A 93 10.79 -9.83 -3.15
CA THR A 93 10.17 -10.77 -4.08
C THR A 93 11.18 -11.82 -4.52
N ASP A 94 10.72 -13.05 -4.75
CA ASP A 94 11.54 -14.11 -5.36
C ASP A 94 11.80 -13.80 -6.84
N TYR A 95 10.90 -13.02 -7.45
CA TYR A 95 11.02 -12.53 -8.81
C TYR A 95 11.80 -11.22 -8.83
N VAL A 96 13.02 -11.24 -9.37
CA VAL A 96 13.74 -10.05 -9.81
C VAL A 96 13.67 -10.05 -11.32
N LYS A 97 13.22 -8.94 -11.92
CA LYS A 97 13.23 -8.79 -13.39
C LYS A 97 14.66 -9.05 -13.86
N SER A 98 14.90 -10.23 -14.45
CA SER A 98 16.18 -10.56 -15.08
C SER A 98 16.49 -9.44 -16.06
N ASN A 99 17.67 -8.84 -15.92
CA ASN A 99 18.16 -7.75 -16.76
C ASN A 99 18.52 -8.24 -18.18
N LYS A 100 17.67 -9.07 -18.80
CA LYS A 100 17.81 -9.64 -20.16
C LYS A 100 17.41 -8.64 -21.25
N LEU A 101 17.79 -7.37 -21.08
CA LEU A 101 17.60 -6.30 -22.06
C LEU A 101 18.78 -5.31 -22.05
N LYS A 102 20.00 -5.81 -21.80
CA LYS A 102 21.24 -5.05 -22.02
C LYS A 102 22.37 -5.90 -22.60
N ARG A 103 22.02 -6.79 -23.54
CA ARG A 103 22.96 -7.51 -24.44
C ARG A 103 22.25 -7.82 -25.77
N ARG A 104 21.75 -6.78 -26.42
CA ARG A 104 21.54 -6.72 -27.87
C ARG A 104 21.67 -5.25 -28.18
N ASP A 105 22.85 -4.89 -28.67
CA ASP A 105 23.21 -3.78 -29.54
C ASP A 105 24.73 -3.60 -29.43
#